data_AF-A0A954QNN3-F1
#
_entry.id   AF-A0A954QNN3-F1
#
_cell.length_a   1.000
_cell.length_b   1.000
_cell.length_c   1.000
_cell.angle_alpha   90.00
_cell.angle_beta   90.00
_cell.angle_gamma   90.00
#
_symmetry.space_group_name_H-M   'P 1'
#
loop_
_entity.id
_entity.type
_entity.pdbx_description
1 polymer ?
#
loop_
_entity_poly.entity_id
_entity_poly.type
_entity_poly.pdbx_seq_one_letter_code
_entity_poly.pdbx_strand_id
1 'polypeptide(L)'
;MECLDDRICMSVEATYDAGMLKIEGTRGPDSVLVQDMGDGSVRVADLTDKTDWTFENVRGILIDMGAGEDRLRYQRQDGPTPAPKLHVDLGAGDDVMRMDVRAKGEASDMQVDLDLETGDGDDDVAVSLLLPAVQKVREAAARMNVNMGDGNDKLRVMSRNAAQTDLKVDSGDGNDSILIGLLLPAVQKVRESAATDAPTPDVTLDISTGDGDDDAAVSLLLPAVQKVREAAARAQVDLGDGDDKFNYHSRGIEQTALDVLAGDGDDSVAIGLLLPAVQKVREAAARMHVDLGGGDDRLRVSTLGVEAVDAVLAADAGDDDVHVSLLLPAVQKVREAAARVHVDLGAGADKLKLNVRGFDKVEQEIIADRFDKVDG
;
A
#
# COMPACT_ATOMS: atom_id res chain seq x y z
N MET A 1 28.44 -44.97 -28.73
CA MET A 1 28.03 -43.77 -27.99
C MET A 1 27.20 -42.96 -28.95
N GLU A 2 25.88 -43.14 -28.91
CA GLU A 2 24.96 -42.25 -29.62
C GLU A 2 24.83 -41.02 -28.74
N CYS A 3 25.31 -39.86 -29.20
CA CYS A 3 24.89 -38.59 -28.62
C CYS A 3 23.41 -38.41 -29.01
N LEU A 4 22.54 -38.28 -28.02
CA LEU A 4 21.20 -37.74 -28.27
C LEU A 4 21.38 -36.29 -28.71
N ASP A 5 20.72 -35.91 -29.80
CA ASP A 5 20.67 -34.51 -30.25
C ASP A 5 20.14 -33.63 -29.11
N ASP A 6 20.73 -32.44 -28.94
CA ASP A 6 20.27 -31.44 -27.98
C ASP A 6 18.79 -31.15 -28.24
N ARG A 7 17.92 -31.66 -27.36
CA ARG A 7 16.51 -31.30 -27.35
C ARG A 7 16.41 -29.97 -26.65
N ILE A 8 16.11 -28.93 -27.43
CA ILE A 8 15.70 -27.64 -26.90
C ILE A 8 14.34 -27.89 -26.22
N CYS A 9 14.34 -28.02 -24.90
CA CYS A 9 13.11 -27.93 -24.11
C CYS A 9 12.70 -26.45 -24.14
N MET A 10 11.49 -26.17 -24.60
CA MET A 10 10.93 -24.81 -24.50
C MET A 10 10.77 -24.48 -23.02
N SER A 11 11.21 -23.28 -22.63
CA SER A 11 11.12 -22.74 -21.28
C SER A 11 9.71 -22.22 -20.98
N VAL A 12 9.03 -21.65 -21.98
CA VAL A 12 7.72 -21.03 -21.79
C VAL A 12 6.76 -21.41 -22.92
N GLU A 13 5.50 -21.65 -22.58
CA GLU A 13 4.40 -21.85 -23.53
C GLU A 13 3.35 -20.73 -23.41
N ALA A 14 2.90 -20.19 -24.55
CA ALA A 14 1.86 -19.17 -24.59
C ALA A 14 0.65 -19.65 -25.42
N THR A 15 -0.53 -19.69 -24.81
CA THR A 15 -1.79 -20.10 -25.44
C THR A 15 -2.84 -19.00 -25.32
N TYR A 16 -3.77 -18.93 -26.28
CA TYR A 16 -4.81 -17.89 -26.29
C TYR A 16 -6.17 -18.48 -26.66
N ASP A 17 -7.16 -18.23 -25.81
CA ASP A 17 -8.55 -18.63 -26.04
C ASP A 17 -9.52 -17.55 -25.57
N ALA A 18 -10.47 -17.19 -26.43
CA ALA A 18 -11.59 -16.29 -26.13
C ALA A 18 -11.24 -14.96 -25.41
N GLY A 19 -10.08 -14.37 -25.69
CA GLY A 19 -9.64 -13.12 -25.03
C GLY A 19 -8.78 -13.31 -23.78
N MET A 20 -8.53 -14.55 -23.37
CA MET A 20 -7.63 -14.90 -22.29
C MET A 20 -6.31 -15.39 -22.87
N LEU A 21 -5.21 -14.74 -22.51
CA LEU A 21 -3.85 -15.18 -22.78
C LEU A 21 -3.34 -15.96 -21.57
N LYS A 22 -2.88 -17.19 -21.77
CA LYS A 22 -2.23 -18.00 -20.74
C LYS A 22 -0.75 -18.15 -21.09
N ILE A 23 0.13 -17.95 -20.12
CA ILE A 23 1.57 -18.14 -20.20
C ILE A 23 1.96 -19.13 -19.11
N GLU A 24 2.62 -20.22 -19.47
CA GLU A 24 3.06 -21.29 -18.56
C GLU A 24 4.59 -21.44 -18.67
N GLY A 25 5.29 -21.33 -17.54
CA GLY A 25 6.70 -21.66 -17.40
C GLY A 25 6.93 -23.15 -17.14
N THR A 26 8.11 -23.50 -16.64
CA THR A 26 8.57 -24.85 -16.39
C THR A 26 8.84 -25.08 -14.90
N ARG A 27 9.84 -25.92 -14.59
CA ARG A 27 10.32 -26.17 -13.22
C ARG A 27 11.77 -25.73 -13.06
N GLY A 28 12.29 -25.04 -14.07
CA GLY A 28 13.62 -24.45 -14.05
C GLY A 28 13.48 -22.95 -14.32
N PRO A 29 14.58 -22.19 -14.20
CA PRO A 29 14.52 -20.74 -14.31
C PRO A 29 14.04 -20.26 -15.68
N ASP A 30 12.98 -19.47 -15.68
CA ASP A 30 12.33 -18.90 -16.86
C ASP A 30 12.42 -17.36 -16.86
N SER A 31 12.43 -16.78 -18.06
CA SER A 31 12.51 -15.32 -18.19
C SER A 31 11.56 -14.83 -19.26
N VAL A 32 10.52 -14.10 -18.85
CA VAL A 32 9.41 -13.69 -19.70
C VAL A 32 9.28 -12.18 -19.74
N LEU A 33 9.11 -11.65 -20.94
CA LEU A 33 8.68 -10.27 -21.18
C LEU A 33 7.28 -10.25 -21.80
N VAL A 34 6.32 -9.68 -21.08
CA VAL A 34 4.96 -9.42 -21.56
C VAL A 34 4.82 -7.94 -21.87
N GLN A 35 4.57 -7.59 -23.12
CA GLN A 35 4.36 -6.21 -23.59
C GLN A 35 2.92 -6.03 -24.06
N ASP A 36 2.10 -5.35 -23.26
CA ASP A 36 0.78 -4.88 -23.64
C ASP A 36 0.89 -3.54 -24.37
N MET A 37 0.41 -3.49 -25.61
CA MET A 37 0.54 -2.31 -26.48
C MET A 37 -0.54 -1.25 -26.21
N GLY A 38 -1.50 -1.52 -25.33
CA GLY A 38 -2.58 -0.62 -24.96
C GLY A 38 -3.70 -0.52 -26.00
N ASP A 39 -3.61 -1.22 -27.13
CA ASP A 39 -4.63 -1.31 -28.18
C ASP A 39 -5.37 -2.67 -28.18
N GLY A 40 -5.15 -3.48 -27.14
CA GLY A 40 -5.68 -4.84 -27.00
C GLY A 40 -4.77 -5.90 -27.60
N SER A 41 -3.62 -5.53 -28.19
CA SER A 41 -2.57 -6.47 -28.56
C SER A 41 -1.54 -6.65 -27.45
N VAL A 42 -1.08 -7.89 -27.27
CA VAL A 42 -0.05 -8.27 -26.29
C VAL A 42 1.02 -9.10 -26.98
N ARG A 43 2.27 -8.74 -26.78
CA ARG A 43 3.44 -9.52 -27.20
C ARG A 43 4.03 -10.25 -26.00
N VAL A 44 4.29 -11.54 -26.15
CA VAL A 44 5.01 -12.36 -25.16
C VAL A 44 6.35 -12.74 -25.79
N ALA A 45 7.45 -12.55 -25.06
CA ALA A 45 8.78 -12.97 -25.48
C ALA A 45 9.41 -13.81 -24.37
N ASP A 46 9.76 -15.05 -24.70
CA ASP A 46 10.64 -15.89 -23.88
C ASP A 46 12.08 -15.43 -24.15
N LEU A 47 12.74 -14.94 -23.11
CA LEU A 47 14.09 -14.40 -23.19
C LEU A 47 15.17 -15.49 -23.09
N THR A 48 14.81 -16.69 -22.64
CA THR A 48 15.67 -17.86 -22.52
C THR A 48 15.90 -18.48 -23.89
N ASP A 49 14.83 -18.79 -24.63
CA ASP A 49 14.91 -19.42 -25.95
C ASP A 49 14.79 -18.45 -27.15
N LYS A 50 14.42 -17.19 -26.87
CA LYS A 50 14.23 -16.09 -27.84
C LYS A 50 13.03 -16.28 -28.77
N THR A 51 12.01 -17.01 -28.35
CA THR A 51 10.73 -17.10 -29.05
C THR A 51 9.84 -15.90 -28.71
N ASP A 52 8.99 -15.50 -29.66
CA ASP A 52 8.00 -14.46 -29.44
C ASP A 52 6.65 -14.76 -30.10
N TRP A 53 5.58 -14.31 -29.43
CA TRP A 53 4.20 -14.44 -29.85
C TRP A 53 3.51 -13.09 -29.77
N THR A 54 2.56 -12.85 -30.68
CA THR A 54 1.67 -11.68 -30.61
C THR A 54 0.23 -12.16 -30.63
N PHE A 55 -0.55 -11.63 -29.70
CA PHE A 55 -1.97 -11.92 -29.56
C PHE A 55 -2.77 -10.64 -29.69
N GLU A 56 -3.96 -10.71 -30.28
CA GLU A 56 -4.87 -9.57 -30.43
C GLU A 56 -6.11 -9.79 -29.57
N ASN A 57 -6.81 -8.71 -29.22
CA ASN A 57 -8.04 -8.74 -28.42
C ASN A 57 -7.86 -9.43 -27.06
N VAL A 58 -6.72 -9.24 -26.42
CA VAL A 58 -6.45 -9.75 -25.06
C VAL A 58 -7.20 -8.88 -24.05
N ARG A 59 -7.91 -9.54 -23.12
CA ARG A 59 -8.73 -8.92 -22.07
C ARG A 59 -8.34 -9.39 -20.67
N GLY A 60 -7.67 -10.54 -20.58
CA GLY A 60 -7.09 -11.07 -19.36
C GLY A 60 -5.79 -11.81 -19.70
N ILE A 61 -4.88 -11.83 -18.74
CA ILE A 61 -3.60 -12.53 -18.82
C ILE A 61 -3.46 -13.37 -17.55
N LEU A 62 -3.23 -14.66 -17.74
CA LEU A 62 -2.89 -15.63 -16.71
C LEU A 62 -1.44 -16.04 -16.92
N ILE A 63 -0.59 -15.85 -15.91
CA ILE A 63 0.82 -16.21 -15.94
C ILE A 63 1.07 -17.17 -14.77
N ASP A 64 1.63 -18.34 -15.07
CA ASP A 64 2.03 -19.38 -14.12
C ASP A 64 3.47 -19.74 -14.47
N MET A 65 4.44 -19.30 -13.67
CA MET A 65 5.87 -19.51 -13.96
C MET A 65 6.38 -20.86 -13.44
N GLY A 66 5.70 -21.44 -12.44
CA GLY A 66 5.88 -22.81 -12.00
C GLY A 66 6.87 -22.94 -10.86
N ALA A 67 8.11 -23.33 -11.13
CA ALA A 67 9.16 -23.35 -10.12
C ALA A 67 10.49 -23.00 -10.77
N GLY A 68 11.41 -22.42 -10.03
CA GLY A 68 12.66 -21.91 -10.58
C GLY A 68 13.02 -20.58 -9.96
N GLU A 69 14.08 -19.95 -10.46
CA GLU A 69 14.38 -18.55 -10.15
C GLU A 69 13.90 -17.72 -11.34
N ASP A 70 12.63 -17.35 -11.33
CA ASP A 70 11.91 -16.82 -12.46
C ASP A 70 12.00 -15.29 -12.56
N ARG A 71 11.94 -14.80 -13.79
CA ARG A 71 12.04 -13.36 -14.08
C ARG A 71 10.93 -12.91 -14.99
N LEU A 72 9.91 -12.33 -14.40
CA LEU A 72 8.76 -11.79 -15.12
C LEU A 72 8.84 -10.27 -15.25
N ARG A 73 8.73 -9.78 -16.48
CA ARG A 73 8.55 -8.35 -16.76
C ARG A 73 7.26 -8.10 -17.52
N TYR A 74 6.34 -7.36 -16.89
CA TYR A 74 5.15 -6.85 -17.53
C TYR A 74 5.31 -5.37 -17.87
N GLN A 75 5.04 -4.99 -19.11
CA GLN A 75 5.06 -3.60 -19.55
C GLN A 75 3.81 -3.28 -20.34
N ARG A 76 3.06 -2.29 -19.87
CA ARG A 76 1.95 -1.72 -20.63
C ARG A 76 2.30 -0.36 -21.19
N GLN A 77 2.14 -0.22 -22.51
CA GLN A 77 2.25 1.04 -23.22
C GLN A 77 0.93 1.81 -23.16
N ASP A 78 1.03 3.10 -23.46
CA ASP A 78 -0.14 3.96 -23.52
C ASP A 78 -1.06 3.53 -24.67
N GLY A 79 -2.35 3.37 -24.40
CA GLY A 79 -3.33 3.10 -25.43
C GLY A 79 -4.78 3.22 -24.95
N PRO A 80 -5.76 3.17 -25.88
CA PRO A 80 -7.16 3.46 -25.61
C PRO A 80 -7.95 2.30 -25.00
N THR A 81 -7.43 1.08 -25.03
CA THR A 81 -8.13 -0.07 -24.42
C THR A 81 -7.93 -0.06 -22.91
N PRO A 82 -8.81 -0.64 -22.09
CA PRO A 82 -8.55 -0.87 -20.67
C PRO A 82 -7.35 -1.80 -20.44
N ALA A 83 -6.76 -1.79 -19.25
CA ALA A 83 -5.76 -2.79 -18.88
C ALA A 83 -6.41 -4.19 -18.81
N PRO A 84 -5.77 -5.24 -19.36
CA PRO A 84 -6.24 -6.59 -19.11
C PRO A 84 -6.12 -6.87 -17.60
N LYS A 85 -7.03 -7.71 -17.10
CA LYS A 85 -6.86 -8.28 -15.76
C LYS A 85 -5.63 -9.18 -15.76
N LEU A 86 -4.78 -9.03 -14.75
CA LEU A 86 -3.54 -9.77 -14.66
C LEU A 86 -3.59 -10.65 -13.41
N HIS A 87 -3.47 -11.96 -13.59
CA HIS A 87 -3.21 -12.92 -12.53
C HIS A 87 -1.84 -13.54 -12.79
N VAL A 88 -0.98 -13.49 -11.79
CA VAL A 88 0.41 -13.96 -11.86
C VAL A 88 0.66 -14.86 -10.66
N ASP A 89 1.14 -16.05 -10.96
CA ASP A 89 1.68 -17.03 -10.01
C ASP A 89 3.15 -17.25 -10.42
N LEU A 90 4.10 -16.83 -9.57
CA LEU A 90 5.53 -17.03 -9.83
C LEU A 90 5.98 -18.43 -9.37
N GLY A 91 5.39 -18.93 -8.29
CA GLY A 91 5.44 -20.33 -7.92
C GLY A 91 6.42 -20.62 -6.80
N ALA A 92 7.59 -21.21 -7.08
CA ALA A 92 8.55 -21.52 -6.03
C ALA A 92 9.99 -21.24 -6.47
N GLY A 93 10.76 -20.58 -5.62
CA GLY A 93 12.13 -20.15 -5.77
C GLY A 93 12.24 -18.63 -5.67
N ASP A 94 13.46 -18.10 -5.79
CA ASP A 94 13.70 -16.67 -5.56
C ASP A 94 13.37 -15.88 -6.85
N ASP A 95 12.15 -15.33 -6.93
CA ASP A 95 11.61 -14.75 -8.15
C ASP A 95 11.75 -13.23 -8.22
N VAL A 96 11.74 -12.71 -9.45
CA VAL A 96 11.79 -11.27 -9.70
C VAL A 96 10.67 -10.84 -10.64
N MET A 97 9.75 -10.05 -10.12
CA MET A 97 8.70 -9.41 -10.92
C MET A 97 8.92 -7.91 -11.07
N ARG A 98 8.77 -7.42 -12.30
CA ARG A 98 8.73 -5.98 -12.61
C ARG A 98 7.50 -5.65 -13.44
N MET A 99 6.61 -4.84 -12.90
CA MET A 99 5.39 -4.37 -13.57
C MET A 99 5.46 -2.85 -13.81
N ASP A 100 5.46 -2.44 -15.08
CA ASP A 100 5.40 -1.05 -15.51
C ASP A 100 4.08 -0.80 -16.25
N VAL A 101 3.11 -0.13 -15.61
CA VAL A 101 1.88 0.30 -16.29
C VAL A 101 1.95 1.78 -16.59
N ARG A 102 1.98 2.11 -17.88
CA ARG A 102 1.81 3.49 -18.35
C ARG A 102 0.50 3.59 -19.07
N ALA A 103 -0.22 4.65 -18.74
CA ALA A 103 -1.40 4.97 -19.48
C ALA A 103 -1.54 6.47 -19.70
N LYS A 104 -1.93 6.80 -20.94
CA LYS A 104 -2.38 8.11 -21.34
C LYS A 104 -3.71 7.96 -22.04
N GLY A 105 -4.66 8.82 -21.71
CA GLY A 105 -6.00 8.78 -22.28
C GLY A 105 -7.00 9.50 -21.40
N GLU A 106 -8.25 9.54 -21.84
CA GLU A 106 -9.35 9.89 -20.95
C GLU A 106 -9.39 8.83 -19.85
N ALA A 107 -9.37 9.26 -18.59
CA ALA A 107 -9.23 8.35 -17.47
C ALA A 107 -10.44 7.42 -17.29
N SER A 108 -11.55 7.66 -18.01
CA SER A 108 -12.92 7.26 -17.64
C SER A 108 -13.14 5.77 -17.41
N ASP A 109 -12.24 4.89 -17.85
CA ASP A 109 -12.38 3.43 -17.70
C ASP A 109 -11.06 2.74 -17.33
N MET A 110 -10.12 3.48 -16.72
CA MET A 110 -8.82 2.95 -16.41
C MET A 110 -8.81 2.24 -15.06
N GLN A 111 -8.94 0.92 -15.11
CA GLN A 111 -8.78 0.05 -13.95
C GLN A 111 -7.57 -0.85 -14.18
N VAL A 112 -6.64 -0.87 -13.22
CA VAL A 112 -5.58 -1.88 -13.13
C VAL A 112 -6.03 -2.88 -12.07
N ASP A 113 -6.25 -4.12 -12.47
CA ASP A 113 -6.55 -5.25 -11.58
C ASP A 113 -5.36 -6.22 -11.65
N LEU A 114 -4.61 -6.32 -10.55
CA LEU A 114 -3.52 -7.26 -10.36
C LEU A 114 -3.86 -8.23 -9.23
N ASP A 115 -3.64 -9.50 -9.49
CA ASP A 115 -3.63 -10.60 -8.52
C ASP A 115 -2.27 -11.27 -8.66
N LEU A 116 -1.48 -11.26 -7.58
CA LEU A 116 -0.10 -11.74 -7.58
C LEU A 116 0.11 -12.70 -6.42
N GLU A 117 0.62 -13.88 -6.74
CA GLU A 117 1.09 -14.91 -5.82
C GLU A 117 2.56 -15.17 -6.18
N THR A 118 3.50 -14.99 -5.23
CA THR A 118 4.93 -15.25 -5.50
C THR A 118 5.37 -16.62 -5.00
N GLY A 119 4.91 -17.02 -3.80
CA GLY A 119 4.91 -18.41 -3.35
C GLY A 119 6.01 -18.70 -2.34
N ASP A 120 6.81 -19.74 -2.53
CA ASP A 120 7.93 -20.03 -1.62
C ASP A 120 9.22 -19.39 -2.19
N GLY A 121 10.03 -18.68 -1.41
CA GLY A 121 11.34 -18.16 -1.84
C GLY A 121 11.57 -16.70 -1.45
N ASP A 122 12.79 -16.18 -1.63
CA ASP A 122 13.07 -14.76 -1.36
C ASP A 122 12.73 -13.89 -2.59
N ASP A 123 11.54 -13.29 -2.64
CA ASP A 123 11.00 -12.62 -3.82
C ASP A 123 11.26 -11.10 -3.88
N ASP A 124 11.42 -10.57 -5.11
CA ASP A 124 11.57 -9.13 -5.37
C ASP A 124 10.55 -8.62 -6.40
N VAL A 125 9.47 -8.01 -5.89
CA VAL A 125 8.35 -7.47 -6.67
C VAL A 125 8.39 -5.95 -6.70
N ALA A 126 8.34 -5.38 -7.92
CA ALA A 126 8.15 -3.94 -8.08
C ALA A 126 7.03 -3.60 -9.07
N VAL A 127 6.04 -2.85 -8.59
CA VAL A 127 4.90 -2.36 -9.36
C VAL A 127 4.96 -0.84 -9.48
N SER A 128 4.98 -0.34 -10.72
CA SER A 128 5.00 1.08 -11.05
C SER A 128 3.79 1.45 -11.91
N LEU A 129 2.87 2.21 -11.34
CA LEU A 129 1.65 2.68 -12.00
C LEU A 129 1.77 4.18 -12.32
N LEU A 130 1.79 4.52 -13.60
CA LEU A 130 1.72 5.89 -14.08
C LEU A 130 0.41 6.09 -14.84
N LEU A 131 -0.62 6.50 -14.11
CA LEU A 131 -1.95 6.74 -14.64
C LEU A 131 -2.09 8.20 -15.11
N PRO A 132 -2.98 8.49 -16.09
CA PRO A 132 -3.18 9.85 -16.55
C PRO A 132 -3.73 10.72 -15.42
N ALA A 133 -3.32 11.99 -15.40
CA ALA A 133 -3.87 12.94 -14.43
C ALA A 133 -5.36 13.10 -14.65
N VAL A 134 -6.15 12.72 -13.65
CA VAL A 134 -7.59 12.69 -13.74
C VAL A 134 -8.17 14.09 -13.52
N GLN A 135 -8.90 14.62 -14.50
CA GLN A 135 -9.59 15.93 -14.35
C GLN A 135 -10.94 15.82 -13.63
N LYS A 136 -11.55 14.62 -13.61
CA LYS A 136 -12.86 14.35 -13.01
C LYS A 136 -12.80 13.16 -12.06
N VAL A 137 -13.33 13.30 -10.86
CA VAL A 137 -13.24 12.31 -9.78
C VAL A 137 -13.66 10.90 -10.23
N ARG A 138 -12.91 9.87 -9.79
CA ARG A 138 -13.21 8.41 -9.84
C ARG A 138 -12.97 7.66 -11.16
N GLU A 139 -12.08 8.14 -12.00
CA GLU A 139 -11.90 7.55 -13.33
C GLU A 139 -10.73 6.54 -13.37
N ALA A 140 -9.63 6.79 -12.65
CA ALA A 140 -8.48 5.88 -12.57
C ALA A 140 -8.45 5.12 -11.23
N ALA A 141 -8.56 3.78 -11.28
CA ALA A 141 -8.52 2.91 -10.12
C ALA A 141 -7.41 1.86 -10.23
N ALA A 142 -6.77 1.53 -9.11
CA ALA A 142 -5.87 0.39 -8.98
C ALA A 142 -6.41 -0.54 -7.90
N ARG A 143 -6.56 -1.82 -8.23
CA ARG A 143 -6.88 -2.90 -7.29
C ARG A 143 -5.77 -3.92 -7.39
N MET A 144 -5.14 -4.21 -6.26
CA MET A 144 -4.00 -5.09 -6.18
C MET A 144 -4.21 -6.01 -4.99
N ASN A 145 -4.20 -7.32 -5.23
CA ASN A 145 -4.02 -8.32 -4.21
C ASN A 145 -2.63 -8.91 -4.42
N VAL A 146 -1.80 -8.89 -3.40
CA VAL A 146 -0.44 -9.43 -3.44
C VAL A 146 -0.29 -10.36 -2.25
N ASN A 147 0.06 -11.61 -2.53
CA ASN A 147 0.47 -12.61 -1.58
C ASN A 147 1.93 -12.97 -1.87
N MET A 148 2.84 -12.67 -0.95
CA MET A 148 4.27 -12.93 -1.16
C MET A 148 4.63 -14.37 -0.74
N GLY A 149 4.11 -14.86 0.39
CA GLY A 149 4.17 -16.27 0.77
C GLY A 149 5.25 -16.54 1.81
N ASP A 150 6.09 -17.55 1.60
CA ASP A 150 7.15 -17.90 2.57
C ASP A 150 8.49 -17.33 2.05
N GLY A 151 9.25 -16.59 2.85
CA GLY A 151 10.57 -16.08 2.44
C GLY A 151 10.89 -14.70 2.99
N ASN A 152 12.00 -14.10 2.56
CA ASN A 152 12.35 -12.72 2.93
C ASN A 152 12.10 -11.77 1.75
N ASP A 153 10.87 -11.29 1.67
CA ASP A 153 10.33 -10.69 0.47
C ASP A 153 10.50 -9.18 0.40
N LYS A 154 10.44 -8.66 -0.83
CA LYS A 154 10.51 -7.22 -1.11
C LYS A 154 9.39 -6.83 -2.03
N LEU A 155 8.40 -6.11 -1.48
CA LEU A 155 7.34 -5.49 -2.25
C LEU A 155 7.55 -3.98 -2.36
N ARG A 156 7.60 -3.46 -3.60
CA ARG A 156 7.57 -2.02 -3.85
C ARG A 156 6.43 -1.62 -4.78
N VAL A 157 5.46 -0.88 -4.27
CA VAL A 157 4.35 -0.32 -5.04
C VAL A 157 4.48 1.19 -5.14
N MET A 158 4.59 1.71 -6.36
CA MET A 158 4.67 3.14 -6.66
C MET A 158 3.53 3.51 -7.59
N SER A 159 2.56 4.27 -7.10
CA SER A 159 1.42 4.73 -7.91
C SER A 159 1.39 6.23 -8.05
N ARG A 160 1.11 6.71 -9.26
CA ARG A 160 0.90 8.12 -9.55
C ARG A 160 -0.42 8.32 -10.28
N ASN A 161 -1.20 9.26 -9.75
CA ASN A 161 -2.50 9.70 -10.25
C ASN A 161 -3.62 8.64 -10.17
N ALA A 162 -3.45 7.54 -9.43
CA ALA A 162 -4.58 6.68 -9.08
C ALA A 162 -5.55 7.46 -8.19
N ALA A 163 -6.78 7.66 -8.68
CA ALA A 163 -7.80 8.42 -7.96
C ALA A 163 -8.49 7.57 -6.88
N GLN A 164 -8.45 6.24 -7.07
CA GLN A 164 -8.84 5.22 -6.10
C GLN A 164 -7.77 4.13 -6.08
N THR A 165 -7.32 3.73 -4.88
CA THR A 165 -6.41 2.61 -4.70
C THR A 165 -6.99 1.68 -3.65
N ASP A 166 -7.06 0.40 -4.00
CA ASP A 166 -7.42 -0.71 -3.11
C ASP A 166 -6.24 -1.68 -3.17
N LEU A 167 -5.47 -1.77 -2.09
CA LEU A 167 -4.27 -2.60 -2.04
C LEU A 167 -4.37 -3.51 -0.83
N LYS A 168 -4.42 -4.81 -1.10
CA LYS A 168 -4.26 -5.87 -0.11
C LYS A 168 -2.88 -6.51 -0.29
N VAL A 169 -2.10 -6.54 0.79
CA VAL A 169 -0.79 -7.20 0.85
C VAL A 169 -0.82 -8.18 2.01
N ASP A 170 -0.37 -9.40 1.72
CA ASP A 170 -0.07 -10.46 2.66
C ASP A 170 1.38 -10.85 2.36
N SER A 171 2.34 -10.54 3.23
CA SER A 171 3.73 -10.90 2.96
C SER A 171 4.06 -12.31 3.42
N GLY A 172 3.58 -12.75 4.59
CA GLY A 172 3.52 -14.16 4.96
C GLY A 172 4.53 -14.52 6.04
N ASP A 173 5.37 -15.52 5.83
CA ASP A 173 6.37 -15.92 6.83
C ASP A 173 7.77 -15.42 6.40
N GLY A 174 8.52 -14.78 7.29
CA GLY A 174 9.91 -14.37 7.11
C GLY A 174 10.13 -12.87 7.30
N ASN A 175 11.32 -12.37 6.99
CA ASN A 175 11.65 -10.95 7.24
C ASN A 175 11.42 -10.10 5.99
N ASP A 176 10.30 -9.40 5.94
CA ASP A 176 9.81 -8.73 4.75
C ASP A 176 10.07 -7.22 4.72
N SER A 177 10.08 -6.67 3.51
CA SER A 177 10.24 -5.24 3.27
C SER A 177 9.18 -4.73 2.30
N ILE A 178 8.19 -4.00 2.82
CA ILE A 178 7.08 -3.43 2.07
C ILE A 178 7.24 -1.91 1.93
N LEU A 179 7.28 -1.40 0.71
CA LEU A 179 7.30 0.03 0.42
C LEU A 179 6.17 0.45 -0.52
N ILE A 180 5.22 1.22 0.02
CA ILE A 180 4.06 1.73 -0.71
C ILE A 180 4.13 3.25 -0.81
N GLY A 181 4.32 3.76 -2.03
CA GLY A 181 4.32 5.19 -2.34
C GLY A 181 3.17 5.57 -3.27
N LEU A 182 2.15 6.27 -2.74
CA LEU A 182 0.97 6.69 -3.50
C LEU A 182 0.94 8.22 -3.67
N LEU A 183 1.09 8.67 -4.91
CA LEU A 183 0.94 10.06 -5.31
C LEU A 183 -0.45 10.27 -5.94
N LEU A 184 -1.40 10.74 -5.12
CA LEU A 184 -2.77 10.97 -5.56
C LEU A 184 -2.88 12.14 -6.55
N PRO A 185 -3.86 12.11 -7.47
CA PRO A 185 -4.01 13.17 -8.46
C PRO A 185 -4.48 14.47 -7.80
N ALA A 186 -3.89 15.60 -8.22
CA ALA A 186 -4.38 16.93 -7.86
C ALA A 186 -5.70 17.21 -8.58
N VAL A 187 -6.84 16.90 -7.96
CA VAL A 187 -8.15 17.11 -8.59
C VAL A 187 -8.50 18.61 -8.60
N GLN A 188 -8.67 19.19 -9.78
CA GLN A 188 -8.85 20.64 -9.93
C GLN A 188 -10.28 21.14 -9.62
N LYS A 189 -11.29 20.26 -9.65
CA LYS A 189 -12.68 20.65 -9.42
C LYS A 189 -13.59 19.45 -9.10
N VAL A 190 -13.92 19.28 -7.83
CA VAL A 190 -15.06 18.43 -7.43
C VAL A 190 -16.30 19.29 -7.43
N ARG A 191 -17.32 18.92 -8.21
CA ARG A 191 -18.68 19.40 -7.94
C ARG A 191 -19.11 18.69 -6.66
N GLU A 192 -19.50 19.44 -5.63
CA GLU A 192 -20.20 18.91 -4.46
C GLU A 192 -21.33 18.00 -4.95
N SER A 193 -21.14 16.69 -4.90
CA SER A 193 -22.28 15.79 -4.91
C SER A 193 -22.88 15.93 -3.53
N ALA A 194 -24.12 16.40 -3.45
CA ALA A 194 -24.89 16.52 -2.21
C ALA A 194 -25.27 15.13 -1.60
N ALA A 195 -24.41 14.13 -1.77
CA ALA A 195 -24.62 12.80 -1.23
C ALA A 195 -24.37 12.84 0.27
N THR A 196 -25.37 12.39 1.03
CA THR A 196 -25.39 12.34 2.50
C THR A 196 -24.66 11.12 3.08
N ASP A 197 -24.12 10.26 2.22
CA ASP A 197 -23.41 9.05 2.64
C ASP A 197 -21.97 9.38 3.01
N ALA A 198 -21.41 8.61 3.95
CA ALA A 198 -20.01 8.73 4.30
C ALA A 198 -19.13 8.60 3.04
N PRO A 199 -18.12 9.46 2.84
CA PRO A 199 -17.28 9.40 1.67
C PRO A 199 -16.57 8.04 1.61
N THR A 200 -16.71 7.34 0.49
CA THR A 200 -15.87 6.17 0.19
C THR A 200 -14.41 6.62 0.17
N PRO A 201 -13.50 5.92 0.87
CA PRO A 201 -12.09 6.30 0.88
C PRO A 201 -11.49 6.28 -0.53
N ASP A 202 -10.55 7.17 -0.78
CA ASP A 202 -9.76 7.23 -2.00
C ASP A 202 -8.63 6.18 -1.97
N VAL A 203 -8.18 5.83 -0.78
CA VAL A 203 -7.16 4.82 -0.56
C VAL A 203 -7.66 3.86 0.52
N THR A 204 -7.70 2.58 0.21
CA THR A 204 -7.85 1.49 1.18
C THR A 204 -6.60 0.64 1.11
N LEU A 205 -5.94 0.47 2.25
CA LEU A 205 -4.78 -0.41 2.43
C LEU A 205 -5.15 -1.46 3.48
N ASP A 206 -4.83 -2.71 3.18
CA ASP A 206 -4.92 -3.86 4.06
C ASP A 206 -3.57 -4.57 3.97
N ILE A 207 -2.77 -4.53 5.03
CA ILE A 207 -1.39 -5.05 5.06
C ILE A 207 -1.30 -6.03 6.22
N SER A 208 -0.88 -7.25 5.92
CA SER A 208 -0.51 -8.28 6.89
C SER A 208 0.95 -8.65 6.62
N THR A 209 1.83 -8.60 7.63
CA THR A 209 3.23 -8.99 7.45
C THR A 209 3.55 -10.39 7.94
N GLY A 210 2.97 -10.83 9.07
CA GLY A 210 2.94 -12.24 9.47
C GLY A 210 3.99 -12.57 10.52
N ASP A 211 4.75 -13.66 10.35
CA ASP A 211 5.82 -14.03 11.29
C ASP A 211 7.16 -13.47 10.78
N GLY A 212 7.98 -12.84 11.61
CA GLY A 212 9.33 -12.39 11.24
C GLY A 212 9.63 -10.95 11.64
N ASP A 213 10.83 -10.45 11.34
CA ASP A 213 11.17 -9.04 11.62
C ASP A 213 10.94 -8.17 10.37
N ASP A 214 9.81 -7.47 10.30
CA ASP A 214 9.34 -6.78 9.10
C ASP A 214 9.62 -5.27 9.07
N ASP A 215 9.72 -4.71 7.85
CA ASP A 215 9.78 -3.25 7.60
C ASP A 215 8.71 -2.83 6.58
N ALA A 216 7.63 -2.25 7.08
CA ALA A 216 6.53 -1.73 6.29
C ALA A 216 6.49 -0.19 6.29
N ALA A 217 6.53 0.42 5.11
CA ALA A 217 6.50 1.87 4.93
C ALA A 217 5.42 2.30 3.93
N VAL A 218 4.50 3.15 4.39
CA VAL A 218 3.42 3.75 3.59
C VAL A 218 3.60 5.25 3.50
N SER A 219 3.62 5.78 2.28
CA SER A 219 3.69 7.22 2.00
C SER A 219 2.57 7.65 1.07
N LEU A 220 1.61 8.39 1.61
CA LEU A 220 0.50 8.99 0.88
C LEU A 220 0.75 10.48 0.66
N LEU A 221 0.72 10.91 -0.59
CA LEU A 221 0.90 12.32 -0.96
C LEU A 221 -0.23 12.79 -1.84
N LEU A 222 -1.04 13.72 -1.31
CA LEU A 222 -1.88 14.59 -2.12
C LEU A 222 -1.14 15.90 -2.37
N PRO A 223 -0.75 16.21 -3.63
CA PRO A 223 -0.10 17.48 -3.95
C PRO A 223 -0.97 18.67 -3.56
N ALA A 224 -0.35 19.79 -3.19
CA ALA A 224 -1.09 20.99 -2.83
C ALA A 224 -2.05 21.41 -3.96
N VAL A 225 -3.34 21.43 -3.65
CA VAL A 225 -4.39 21.84 -4.59
C VAL A 225 -4.96 23.20 -4.18
N GLN A 226 -5.15 24.10 -5.13
CA GLN A 226 -5.77 25.42 -4.88
C GLN A 226 -7.27 25.30 -4.48
N LYS A 227 -7.92 24.18 -4.81
CA LYS A 227 -9.31 23.84 -4.50
C LYS A 227 -9.40 22.34 -4.26
N VAL A 228 -9.22 21.91 -3.02
CA VAL A 228 -9.04 20.49 -2.68
C VAL A 228 -10.37 19.71 -2.79
N ARG A 229 -10.27 18.43 -3.18
CA ARG A 229 -11.26 17.38 -2.93
C ARG A 229 -11.14 16.97 -1.46
N GLU A 230 -12.20 16.50 -0.82
CA GLU A 230 -12.03 15.75 0.44
C GLU A 230 -11.41 14.40 0.09
N ALA A 231 -10.12 14.23 0.36
CA ALA A 231 -9.43 12.96 0.23
C ALA A 231 -9.52 12.19 1.54
N ALA A 232 -9.80 10.90 1.41
CA ALA A 232 -9.92 9.99 2.54
C ALA A 232 -9.01 8.78 2.33
N ALA A 233 -8.31 8.36 3.38
CA ALA A 233 -7.52 7.15 3.41
C ALA A 233 -7.95 6.28 4.59
N ARG A 234 -8.04 4.97 4.34
CA ARG A 234 -8.16 3.94 5.36
C ARG A 234 -6.98 2.99 5.22
N ALA A 235 -6.31 2.69 6.32
CA ALA A 235 -5.30 1.65 6.39
C ALA A 235 -5.61 0.74 7.57
N GLN A 236 -5.59 -0.57 7.33
CA GLN A 236 -5.57 -1.62 8.32
C GLN A 236 -4.22 -2.33 8.17
N VAL A 237 -3.49 -2.46 9.28
CA VAL A 237 -2.16 -3.05 9.31
C VAL A 237 -2.09 -4.03 10.46
N ASP A 238 -1.62 -5.24 10.17
CA ASP A 238 -1.34 -6.32 11.10
C ASP A 238 0.13 -6.70 10.87
N LEU A 239 1.01 -6.47 11.85
CA LEU A 239 2.44 -6.75 11.69
C LEU A 239 2.74 -8.21 12.06
N GLY A 240 2.17 -8.71 13.16
CA GLY A 240 2.18 -10.13 13.52
C GLY A 240 3.21 -10.42 14.61
N ASP A 241 4.03 -11.45 14.45
CA ASP A 241 5.02 -11.84 15.47
C ASP A 241 6.43 -11.42 15.02
N GLY A 242 7.18 -10.66 15.83
CA GLY A 242 8.59 -10.31 15.60
C GLY A 242 8.92 -8.85 15.89
N ASP A 243 10.16 -8.42 15.62
CA ASP A 243 10.60 -7.05 15.93
C ASP A 243 10.33 -6.07 14.75
N ASP A 244 9.08 -5.63 14.60
CA ASP A 244 8.62 -4.95 13.39
C ASP A 244 8.84 -3.44 13.35
N LYS A 245 8.85 -2.91 12.13
CA LYS A 245 8.92 -1.47 11.85
C LYS A 245 7.79 -1.05 10.93
N PHE A 246 6.92 -0.18 11.44
CA PHE A 246 5.87 0.43 10.64
C PHE A 246 6.00 1.95 10.54
N ASN A 247 6.04 2.47 9.31
CA ASN A 247 6.13 3.90 9.03
C ASN A 247 4.96 4.38 8.16
N TYR A 248 3.97 5.04 8.75
CA TYR A 248 2.86 5.66 8.01
C TYR A 248 3.02 7.17 7.90
N HIS A 249 3.12 7.68 6.67
CA HIS A 249 3.19 9.10 6.38
C HIS A 249 2.07 9.52 5.43
N SER A 250 1.24 10.47 5.86
CA SER A 250 0.19 11.04 5.03
C SER A 250 0.34 12.55 4.94
N ARG A 251 0.36 13.09 3.72
CA ARG A 251 0.41 14.53 3.46
C ARG A 251 -0.73 14.98 2.58
N GLY A 252 -1.55 15.89 3.12
CA GLY A 252 -2.66 16.51 2.39
C GLY A 252 -3.94 15.69 2.34
N ILE A 253 -4.03 14.56 3.06
CA ILE A 253 -5.27 13.76 3.16
C ILE A 253 -6.07 14.24 4.36
N GLU A 254 -7.29 14.74 4.13
CA GLU A 254 -8.10 15.35 5.17
C GLU A 254 -8.71 14.35 6.16
N GLN A 255 -9.08 13.16 5.67
CA GLN A 255 -9.73 12.13 6.47
C GLN A 255 -8.84 10.89 6.51
N THR A 256 -8.29 10.56 7.67
CA THR A 256 -7.47 9.36 7.85
C THR A 256 -8.10 8.45 8.91
N ALA A 257 -8.31 7.19 8.56
CA ALA A 257 -8.60 6.12 9.50
C ALA A 257 -7.44 5.13 9.46
N LEU A 258 -6.83 4.86 10.59
CA LEU A 258 -5.67 3.97 10.70
C LEU A 258 -5.91 3.01 11.86
N ASP A 259 -5.91 1.72 11.56
CA ASP A 259 -5.98 0.64 12.53
C ASP A 259 -4.67 -0.15 12.40
N VAL A 260 -3.87 -0.22 13.47
CA VAL A 260 -2.58 -0.95 13.52
C VAL A 260 -2.64 -1.95 14.67
N LEU A 261 -2.32 -3.20 14.38
CA LEU A 261 -1.98 -4.24 15.34
C LEU A 261 -0.50 -4.57 15.10
N ALA A 262 0.36 -4.34 16.10
CA ALA A 262 1.78 -4.62 15.98
C ALA A 262 2.03 -6.11 16.29
N GLY A 263 1.79 -6.55 17.53
CA GLY A 263 1.63 -7.97 17.85
C GLY A 263 2.57 -8.40 18.97
N ASP A 264 3.28 -9.52 18.84
CA ASP A 264 4.30 -9.92 19.82
C ASP A 264 5.69 -9.51 19.32
N GLY A 265 6.56 -8.96 20.15
CA GLY A 265 7.94 -8.56 19.80
C GLY A 265 8.26 -7.10 20.13
N ASP A 266 9.49 -6.64 19.88
CA ASP A 266 9.89 -5.26 20.20
C ASP A 266 9.64 -4.32 19.00
N ASP A 267 8.44 -3.73 18.93
CA ASP A 267 7.97 -3.01 17.75
C ASP A 267 8.35 -1.52 17.70
N SER A 268 8.39 -0.99 16.47
CA SER A 268 8.63 0.44 16.22
C SER A 268 7.63 1.01 15.22
N VAL A 269 6.58 1.65 15.75
CA VAL A 269 5.51 2.27 14.98
C VAL A 269 5.64 3.80 14.93
N ALA A 270 5.69 4.37 13.73
CA ALA A 270 5.77 5.81 13.48
C ALA A 270 4.66 6.30 12.53
N ILE A 271 3.81 7.21 13.02
CA ILE A 271 2.66 7.77 12.32
C ILE A 271 2.80 9.28 12.19
N GLY A 272 2.88 9.76 10.94
CA GLY A 272 3.02 11.18 10.60
C GLY A 272 1.87 11.68 9.71
N LEU A 273 1.00 12.53 10.26
CA LEU A 273 -0.10 13.15 9.51
C LEU A 273 0.17 14.65 9.33
N LEU A 274 0.32 15.09 8.07
CA LEU A 274 0.62 16.47 7.73
C LEU A 274 -0.45 17.06 6.82
N LEU A 275 -1.22 18.01 7.35
CA LEU A 275 -2.07 18.88 6.57
C LEU A 275 -1.39 20.25 6.40
N PRO A 276 -0.89 20.58 5.20
CA PRO A 276 -0.28 21.87 4.97
C PRO A 276 -1.32 22.97 5.17
N ALA A 277 -0.89 24.15 5.66
CA ALA A 277 -1.79 25.27 5.93
C ALA A 277 -2.64 25.62 4.69
N VAL A 278 -3.94 25.31 4.77
CA VAL A 278 -4.91 25.62 3.72
C VAL A 278 -5.58 26.95 4.06
N GLN A 279 -5.68 27.86 3.09
CA GLN A 279 -6.29 29.19 3.28
C GLN A 279 -7.79 29.13 3.64
N LYS A 280 -8.43 27.98 3.45
CA LYS A 280 -9.82 27.71 3.84
C LYS A 280 -9.86 26.45 4.67
N VAL A 281 -10.33 26.58 5.91
CA VAL A 281 -10.48 25.46 6.83
C VAL A 281 -11.60 24.53 6.35
N ARG A 282 -11.32 23.24 6.41
CA ARG A 282 -12.25 22.14 6.20
C ARG A 282 -12.11 21.16 7.36
N GLU A 283 -13.16 20.36 7.53
CA GLU A 283 -13.15 19.28 8.51
C GLU A 283 -12.12 18.24 8.12
N ALA A 284 -11.01 18.27 8.85
CA ALA A 284 -9.94 17.31 8.78
C ALA A 284 -9.96 16.46 10.05
N ALA A 285 -10.11 15.15 9.88
CA ALA A 285 -10.18 14.22 10.98
C ALA A 285 -9.19 13.07 10.83
N ALA A 286 -8.58 12.70 11.94
CA ALA A 286 -7.78 11.49 12.07
C ALA A 286 -8.40 10.61 13.16
N ARG A 287 -8.68 9.36 12.80
CA ARG A 287 -9.04 8.28 13.73
C ARG A 287 -7.94 7.26 13.70
N MET A 288 -7.35 6.99 14.85
CA MET A 288 -6.22 6.08 14.99
C MET A 288 -6.53 5.09 16.11
N HIS A 289 -6.47 3.80 15.79
CA HIS A 289 -6.43 2.71 16.74
C HIS A 289 -5.07 2.03 16.58
N VAL A 290 -4.27 2.01 17.65
CA VAL A 290 -2.97 1.35 17.64
C VAL A 290 -2.91 0.45 18.84
N ASP A 291 -2.67 -0.83 18.60
CA ASP A 291 -2.44 -1.87 19.59
C ASP A 291 -1.02 -2.39 19.35
N LEU A 292 -0.12 -2.19 20.32
CA LEU A 292 1.27 -2.60 20.20
C LEU A 292 1.48 -4.06 20.62
N GLY A 293 0.58 -4.62 21.45
CA GLY A 293 0.68 -6.00 21.91
C GLY A 293 1.77 -6.21 22.96
N GLY A 294 2.60 -7.25 22.83
CA GLY A 294 3.55 -7.64 23.88
C GLY A 294 5.00 -7.42 23.47
N GLY A 295 5.79 -6.70 24.27
CA GLY A 295 7.22 -6.46 24.02
C GLY A 295 7.62 -5.05 24.44
N ASP A 296 8.89 -4.68 24.22
CA ASP A 296 9.38 -3.34 24.59
C ASP A 296 9.20 -2.36 23.41
N ASP A 297 7.99 -1.79 23.26
CA ASP A 297 7.58 -1.10 22.04
C ASP A 297 7.91 0.38 21.98
N ARG A 298 7.89 0.92 20.77
CA ARG A 298 8.03 2.35 20.51
C ARG A 298 6.95 2.85 19.58
N LEU A 299 6.12 3.75 20.10
CA LEU A 299 5.09 4.42 19.33
C LEU A 299 5.36 5.92 19.21
N ARG A 300 5.37 6.43 17.98
CA ARG A 300 5.40 7.87 17.71
C ARG A 300 4.25 8.32 16.83
N VAL A 301 3.34 9.10 17.42
CA VAL A 301 2.23 9.75 16.69
C VAL A 301 2.50 11.24 16.57
N SER A 302 2.49 11.76 15.34
CA SER A 302 2.70 13.18 15.05
C SER A 302 1.64 13.69 14.09
N THR A 303 0.80 14.63 14.53
CA THR A 303 -0.17 15.30 13.66
C THR A 303 0.12 16.80 13.57
N LEU A 304 0.04 17.35 12.36
CA LEU A 304 0.17 18.77 12.10
C LEU A 304 -0.97 19.26 11.22
N GLY A 305 -1.82 20.13 11.76
CA GLY A 305 -2.92 20.76 11.02
C GLY A 305 -4.21 19.95 10.92
N VAL A 306 -4.35 18.85 11.67
CA VAL A 306 -5.59 18.05 11.78
C VAL A 306 -6.44 18.63 12.91
N GLU A 307 -7.71 18.96 12.64
CA GLU A 307 -8.56 19.68 13.60
C GLU A 307 -9.39 18.78 14.52
N ALA A 308 -9.68 17.56 14.08
CA ALA A 308 -10.33 16.53 14.87
C ALA A 308 -9.41 15.30 14.97
N VAL A 309 -8.87 15.02 16.14
CA VAL A 309 -8.05 13.82 16.36
C VAL A 309 -8.73 12.93 17.38
N ASP A 310 -8.85 11.66 17.04
CA ASP A 310 -9.33 10.59 17.92
C ASP A 310 -8.28 9.48 17.90
N ALA A 311 -7.56 9.31 19.01
CA ALA A 311 -6.49 8.35 19.14
C ALA A 311 -6.77 7.41 20.30
N VAL A 312 -6.82 6.11 20.03
CA VAL A 312 -6.91 5.03 21.02
C VAL A 312 -5.64 4.20 20.87
N LEU A 313 -4.81 4.20 21.90
CA LEU A 313 -3.49 3.58 21.90
C LEU A 313 -3.43 2.56 23.06
N ALA A 314 -3.05 1.33 22.78
CA ALA A 314 -2.79 0.27 23.77
C ALA A 314 -1.35 -0.21 23.60
N ALA A 315 -0.60 -0.28 24.71
CA ALA A 315 0.77 -0.78 24.74
C ALA A 315 0.89 -2.16 25.42
N ASP A 316 -0.17 -2.62 26.07
CA ASP A 316 -0.31 -3.98 26.61
C ASP A 316 0.79 -4.44 27.59
N ALA A 317 1.84 -5.17 27.21
CA ALA A 317 2.81 -5.70 28.19
C ALA A 317 4.26 -5.53 27.73
N GLY A 318 5.10 -4.93 28.58
CA GLY A 318 6.52 -4.71 28.30
C GLY A 318 6.97 -3.34 28.82
N ASP A 319 8.14 -2.83 28.43
CA ASP A 319 8.61 -1.50 28.85
C ASP A 319 8.54 -0.47 27.69
N ASP A 320 7.39 0.17 27.51
CA ASP A 320 7.07 0.94 26.29
C ASP A 320 7.55 2.41 26.29
N ASP A 321 7.77 2.97 25.09
CA ASP A 321 8.01 4.40 24.86
C ASP A 321 7.01 4.98 23.85
N VAL A 322 5.96 5.61 24.38
CA VAL A 322 4.86 6.22 23.64
C VAL A 322 5.01 7.74 23.60
N HIS A 323 5.13 8.30 22.38
CA HIS A 323 5.20 9.73 22.15
C HIS A 323 4.10 10.22 21.20
N VAL A 324 3.19 11.04 21.74
CA VAL A 324 2.09 11.66 21.01
C VAL A 324 2.30 13.17 20.91
N SER A 325 2.35 13.70 19.69
CA SER A 325 2.49 15.14 19.42
C SER A 325 1.40 15.60 18.45
N LEU A 326 0.39 16.31 18.98
CA LEU A 326 -0.72 16.88 18.21
C LEU A 326 -0.57 18.40 18.16
N LEU A 327 -0.33 18.94 16.95
CA LEU A 327 -0.16 20.38 16.75
C LEU A 327 -1.16 20.91 15.73
N LEU A 328 -2.05 21.78 16.20
CA LEU A 328 -2.88 22.61 15.34
C LEU A 328 -2.32 24.05 15.34
N PRO A 329 -1.66 24.51 14.26
CA PRO A 329 -1.14 25.87 14.21
C PRO A 329 -2.31 26.87 14.22
N ALA A 330 -2.08 28.09 14.72
CA ALA A 330 -3.11 29.12 14.77
C ALA A 330 -3.62 29.47 13.35
N VAL A 331 -4.79 28.95 12.97
CA VAL A 331 -5.45 29.30 11.72
C VAL A 331 -6.56 30.30 12.01
N GLN A 332 -6.65 31.37 11.22
CA GLN A 332 -7.53 32.52 11.47
C GLN A 332 -9.04 32.20 11.52
N LYS A 333 -9.47 30.99 11.14
CA LYS A 333 -10.89 30.60 10.98
C LYS A 333 -11.13 29.10 11.17
N VAL A 334 -10.61 28.48 12.24
CA VAL A 334 -10.98 27.09 12.55
C VAL A 334 -12.38 27.03 13.17
N ARG A 335 -13.11 25.94 12.89
CA ARG A 335 -14.28 25.54 13.69
C ARG A 335 -13.79 25.07 15.07
N GLU A 336 -14.70 24.54 15.90
CA GLU A 336 -14.30 23.92 17.16
C GLU A 336 -13.32 22.76 16.89
N ALA A 337 -12.05 22.95 17.25
CA ALA A 337 -11.02 21.93 17.13
C ALA A 337 -11.03 21.03 18.37
N ALA A 338 -11.00 19.71 18.17
CA ALA A 338 -11.06 18.73 19.26
C ALA A 338 -9.97 17.66 19.11
N ALA A 339 -9.32 17.34 20.23
CA ALA A 339 -8.45 16.18 20.34
C ALA A 339 -8.95 15.26 21.46
N ARG A 340 -9.15 13.99 21.15
CA ARG A 340 -9.44 12.92 22.10
C ARG A 340 -8.29 11.92 22.04
N VAL A 341 -7.67 11.66 23.18
CA VAL A 341 -6.55 10.74 23.29
C VAL A 341 -6.83 9.81 24.46
N HIS A 342 -6.99 8.52 24.16
CA HIS A 342 -7.06 7.44 25.13
C HIS A 342 -5.77 6.63 25.00
N VAL A 343 -5.05 6.46 26.10
CA VAL A 343 -3.83 5.66 26.17
C VAL A 343 -3.96 4.66 27.31
N ASP A 344 -3.81 3.38 27.01
CA ASP A 344 -3.61 2.32 27.99
C ASP A 344 -2.16 1.84 27.86
N LEU A 345 -1.36 2.09 28.90
CA LEU A 345 0.04 1.65 28.94
C LEU A 345 0.18 0.20 29.39
N GLY A 346 -0.88 -0.40 29.94
CA GLY A 346 -0.84 -1.81 30.31
C GLY A 346 0.10 -2.11 31.49
N ALA A 347 0.91 -3.15 31.36
CA ALA A 347 1.80 -3.65 32.42
C ALA A 347 3.26 -3.47 32.03
N GLY A 348 4.00 -2.68 32.79
CA GLY A 348 5.33 -2.30 32.33
C GLY A 348 6.02 -1.28 33.19
N ALA A 349 7.18 -0.81 32.74
CA ALA A 349 7.80 0.43 33.18
C ALA A 349 7.75 1.47 32.06
N ASP A 350 6.54 1.93 31.75
CA ASP A 350 6.26 2.63 30.49
C ASP A 350 6.57 4.11 30.55
N LYS A 351 6.78 4.71 29.37
CA LYS A 351 7.00 6.14 29.20
C LYS A 351 5.98 6.69 28.24
N LEU A 352 5.18 7.65 28.73
CA LEU A 352 4.28 8.43 27.90
C LEU A 352 4.75 9.88 27.84
N LYS A 353 4.91 10.40 26.62
CA LYS A 353 5.09 11.82 26.36
C LYS A 353 3.95 12.34 25.50
N LEU A 354 3.14 13.23 26.05
CA LEU A 354 1.98 13.81 25.38
C LEU A 354 2.16 15.31 25.16
N ASN A 355 2.04 15.78 23.91
CA ASN A 355 2.13 17.19 23.56
C ASN A 355 0.93 17.58 22.69
N VAL A 356 -0.09 18.22 23.28
CA VAL A 356 -1.29 18.68 22.56
C VAL A 356 -1.35 20.21 22.56
N ARG A 357 -1.37 20.84 21.38
CA ARG A 357 -1.39 22.31 21.26
C ARG A 357 -2.32 22.79 20.14
N GLY A 358 -3.03 23.87 20.43
CA GLY A 358 -3.85 24.60 19.46
C GLY A 358 -5.28 24.10 19.28
N PHE A 359 -5.72 23.13 20.08
CA PHE A 359 -7.09 22.63 20.09
C PHE A 359 -7.97 23.40 21.08
N ASP A 360 -9.26 23.57 20.77
CA ASP A 360 -10.23 24.23 21.65
C ASP A 360 -10.71 23.29 22.76
N LYS A 361 -10.85 21.99 22.43
CA LYS A 361 -11.25 20.93 23.35
C LYS A 361 -10.21 19.82 23.33
N VAL A 362 -9.77 19.40 24.51
CA VAL A 362 -8.83 18.30 24.68
C VAL A 362 -9.39 17.37 25.75
N GLU A 363 -9.68 16.13 25.36
CA GLU A 363 -10.08 15.04 26.24
C GLU A 363 -8.94 14.03 26.28
N GLN A 364 -8.49 13.71 27.48
CA GLN A 364 -7.38 12.80 27.72
C GLN A 364 -7.79 11.79 28.77
N GLU A 365 -7.62 10.51 28.45
CA GLU A 365 -7.74 9.41 29.36
C GLU A 365 -6.45 8.60 29.29
N ILE A 366 -5.79 8.42 30.43
CA ILE A 366 -4.53 7.71 30.53
C ILE A 366 -4.70 6.67 31.63
N ILE A 367 -4.58 5.40 31.26
CA ILE A 367 -4.53 4.25 32.15
C ILE A 367 -3.05 3.89 32.28
N ALA A 368 -2.54 4.00 33.50
CA ALA A 368 -1.14 3.81 33.83
C ALA A 368 -1.03 3.18 35.22
N ASP A 369 0.00 2.38 35.43
CA ASP A 369 0.29 1.72 36.68
C ASP A 369 1.24 2.58 37.56
N ARG A 370 1.85 2.00 38.60
CA ARG A 370 2.72 2.74 39.54
C ARG A 370 4.17 2.92 39.08
N PHE A 371 4.58 2.21 38.04
CA PHE A 371 5.94 2.19 37.49
C PHE A 371 6.09 3.14 36.30
N ASP A 372 4.98 3.52 35.68
CA ASP A 372 4.95 4.37 34.50
C ASP A 372 5.35 5.82 34.77
N LYS A 373 5.90 6.44 33.72
CA LYS A 373 6.28 7.84 33.69
C LYS A 373 5.51 8.59 32.61
N VAL A 374 4.63 9.49 33.05
CA VAL A 374 3.81 10.34 32.16
C VAL A 374 4.30 11.80 32.19
N ASP A 375 4.77 12.30 31.04
CA ASP A 375 5.15 13.70 30.80
C ASP A 375 4.13 14.35 29.83
N GLY A 376 3.45 15.42 30.26
CA GLY A 376 2.39 16.12 29.48
C GLY A 376 2.65 17.57 29.13
#